data_AF-A0A2A5ATN8-F1
#
_entry.id   AF-A0A2A5ATN8-F1
#
_cell.length_a   1.000
_cell.length_b   1.000
_cell.length_c   1.000
_cell.angle_alpha   90.00
_cell.angle_beta   90.00
_cell.angle_gamma   90.00
#
_symmetry.space_group_name_H-M   'P 1'
#
loop_
_entity.id
_entity.type
_entity.pdbx_description
1 polymer ?
#
loop_
_entity_poly.entity_id
_entity_poly.type
_entity_poly.pdbx_seq_one_letter_code
_entity_poly.pdbx_strand_id
1 'polypeptide(L)'
;MTINQYLTTTFLKMLTATSLMLLVATSAVAQLPELSIPSAASGNSTTAKFFGGATANESVSFIDSFAYDQSIAIYAEIQVEAAHINTMGNLYIIIVKDEQYFMRDENGAFLPWDLNLETLLAASPDKTLQASEPLTIIENIALGPAGVSNTTLGIFIAYNSIAAPGEVFYNGAPLAVTIEAEVVQQVSLSLYTSNISTPIVQAKCVVCHIANGVAANSNLIYLNSLSANFQTINYNTLVDYINNFPGGANLLIENPQGLNAHTGGVQLVSPSTELTQLQEFIDAVIAE
;
A
#
# COMPACT_ATOMS: atom_id res chain seq x y z
N MET A 1 -13.35 95.21 5.96
CA MET A 1 -11.92 95.27 6.30
C MET A 1 -11.57 93.94 6.94
N THR A 2 -10.89 93.05 6.19
CA THR A 2 -9.94 91.99 6.61
C THR A 2 -10.24 91.19 7.92
N ILE A 3 -10.19 89.85 8.04
CA ILE A 3 -9.35 88.81 7.40
C ILE A 3 -9.71 87.44 8.06
N ASN A 4 -9.42 86.34 7.35
CA ASN A 4 -9.06 84.97 7.77
C ASN A 4 -10.06 83.82 8.04
N GLN A 5 -9.85 82.78 7.22
CA GLN A 5 -9.63 81.34 7.51
C GLN A 5 -10.83 80.57 8.10
N TYR A 6 -11.23 79.38 7.61
CA TYR A 6 -10.44 78.21 7.23
C TYR A 6 -11.15 77.39 6.13
N LEU A 7 -10.37 76.92 5.16
CA LEU A 7 -10.72 75.80 4.28
C LEU A 7 -10.49 74.49 5.06
N THR A 8 -11.54 73.70 5.26
CA THR A 8 -11.40 72.30 5.68
C THR A 8 -11.85 71.40 4.53
N THR A 9 -10.88 70.84 3.82
CA THR A 9 -11.08 69.77 2.85
C THR A 9 -11.23 68.44 3.59
N THR A 10 -12.42 67.85 3.50
CA THR A 10 -12.69 66.50 4.01
C THR A 10 -12.05 65.49 3.07
N PHE A 11 -10.86 64.99 3.41
CA PHE A 11 -10.27 63.82 2.76
C PHE A 11 -10.93 62.54 3.31
N LEU A 12 -11.84 61.95 2.53
CA LEU A 12 -12.39 60.63 2.79
C LEU A 12 -11.32 59.58 2.45
N LYS A 13 -10.61 59.07 3.47
CA LYS A 13 -9.75 57.89 3.33
C LYS A 13 -10.63 56.64 3.30
N MET A 14 -10.82 56.08 2.11
CA MET A 14 -11.35 54.72 1.94
C MET A 14 -10.33 53.73 2.52
N LEU A 15 -10.65 53.13 3.66
CA LEU A 15 -9.89 52.00 4.21
C LEU A 15 -10.58 50.72 3.73
N THR A 16 -10.09 50.13 2.64
CA THR A 16 -10.53 48.81 2.19
C THR A 16 -9.89 47.76 3.10
N ALA A 17 -10.67 47.23 4.05
CA ALA A 17 -10.30 46.04 4.79
C ALA A 17 -10.50 44.82 3.87
N THR A 18 -9.44 44.35 3.22
CA THR A 18 -9.42 43.07 2.52
C THR A 18 -9.41 41.96 3.57
N SER A 19 -10.60 41.48 3.93
CA SER A 19 -10.75 40.26 4.74
C SER A 19 -10.29 39.07 3.90
N LEU A 20 -9.12 38.54 4.20
CA LEU A 20 -8.63 37.28 3.64
C LEU A 20 -9.40 36.15 4.31
N MET A 21 -10.53 35.77 3.71
CA MET A 21 -11.34 34.64 4.15
C MET A 21 -10.57 33.36 3.80
N LEU A 22 -9.85 32.78 4.77
CA LEU A 22 -9.28 31.44 4.63
C LEU A 22 -10.43 30.45 4.42
N LEU A 23 -10.55 29.94 3.19
CA LEU A 23 -11.44 28.81 2.90
C LEU A 23 -10.78 27.56 3.47
N VAL A 24 -11.14 27.17 4.69
CA VAL A 24 -10.78 25.86 5.21
C VAL A 24 -11.65 24.86 4.48
N ALA A 25 -11.07 24.13 3.51
CA ALA A 25 -11.74 23.00 2.92
C ALA A 25 -11.88 21.92 3.99
N THR A 26 -13.07 21.80 4.58
CA THR A 26 -13.38 20.66 5.44
C THR A 26 -13.59 19.45 4.56
N SER A 27 -12.64 18.51 4.56
CA SER A 27 -12.83 17.21 3.93
C SER A 27 -14.07 16.54 4.53
N ALA A 28 -15.02 16.14 3.69
CA ALA A 28 -16.18 15.38 4.14
C ALA A 28 -15.74 13.96 4.50
N VAL A 29 -16.02 13.53 5.73
CA VAL A 29 -15.80 12.16 6.18
C VAL A 29 -16.95 11.30 5.66
N ALA A 30 -16.63 10.17 5.03
CA ALA A 30 -17.62 9.19 4.61
C ALA A 30 -18.23 8.48 5.83
N GLN A 31 -19.50 8.08 5.70
CA GLN A 31 -20.14 7.22 6.70
C GLN A 31 -19.55 5.81 6.63
N LEU A 32 -19.36 5.16 7.78
CA LEU A 32 -18.93 3.76 7.83
C LEU A 32 -19.98 2.84 7.14
N PRO A 33 -19.54 1.93 6.26
CA PRO A 33 -20.43 0.94 5.65
C PRO A 33 -21.06 0.00 6.69
N GLU A 34 -22.35 -0.32 6.53
CA GLU A 34 -23.03 -1.33 7.36
C GLU A 34 -22.59 -2.73 6.95
N LEU A 35 -22.15 -3.52 7.92
CA LEU A 35 -21.78 -4.93 7.75
C LEU A 35 -23.05 -5.78 7.80
N SER A 36 -23.16 -6.70 6.85
CA SER A 36 -24.36 -7.52 6.69
C SER A 36 -24.44 -8.66 7.73
N ILE A 37 -25.66 -9.18 7.91
CA ILE A 37 -25.95 -10.40 8.69
C ILE A 37 -25.61 -10.22 10.20
N PRO A 38 -26.16 -9.22 10.91
CA PRO A 38 -25.99 -9.17 12.36
C PRO A 38 -26.49 -10.47 12.99
N SER A 39 -25.67 -11.07 13.86
CA SER A 39 -25.86 -12.42 14.36
C SER A 39 -25.70 -12.48 15.88
N ALA A 40 -26.38 -13.43 16.50
CA ALA A 40 -26.18 -13.81 17.90
C ALA A 40 -25.60 -15.23 17.93
N ALA A 41 -24.66 -15.52 18.82
CA ALA A 41 -23.96 -16.81 18.91
C ALA A 41 -24.92 -18.00 19.12
N SER A 42 -26.08 -17.78 19.75
CA SER A 42 -27.13 -18.77 19.92
C SER A 42 -28.00 -19.00 18.66
N GLY A 43 -27.86 -18.16 17.64
CA GLY A 43 -28.72 -18.14 16.45
C GLY A 43 -30.02 -17.36 16.63
N ASN A 44 -30.22 -16.72 17.79
CA ASN A 44 -31.34 -15.82 18.00
C ASN A 44 -31.25 -14.58 17.09
N SER A 45 -32.40 -13.99 16.75
CA SER A 45 -32.42 -12.70 16.05
C SER A 45 -31.90 -11.58 16.95
N THR A 46 -31.19 -10.61 16.38
CA THR A 46 -30.76 -9.39 17.06
C THR A 46 -31.13 -8.16 16.26
N THR A 47 -31.35 -7.04 16.96
CA THR A 47 -31.52 -5.72 16.34
C THR A 47 -30.24 -4.88 16.34
N ALA A 48 -29.14 -5.41 16.88
CA ALA A 48 -27.84 -4.77 16.82
C ALA A 48 -27.39 -4.59 15.37
N LYS A 49 -26.62 -3.52 15.12
CA LYS A 49 -26.02 -3.26 13.81
C LYS A 49 -24.53 -3.05 13.97
N PHE A 50 -23.82 -3.40 12.91
CA PHE A 50 -22.36 -3.36 12.88
C PHE A 50 -21.94 -2.60 11.65
N PHE A 51 -20.96 -1.72 11.80
CA PHE A 51 -20.40 -0.93 10.71
C PHE A 51 -18.90 -1.08 10.75
N GLY A 52 -18.27 -1.03 9.58
CA GLY A 52 -16.83 -1.21 9.49
C GLY A 52 -16.27 -0.86 8.13
N GLY A 53 -15.05 -0.35 8.11
CA GLY A 53 -14.35 -0.01 6.88
C GLY A 53 -12.88 0.28 7.13
N ALA A 54 -12.08 0.01 6.09
CA ALA A 54 -10.67 0.38 6.05
C ALA A 54 -10.47 1.59 5.12
N THR A 55 -9.53 2.46 5.47
CA THR A 55 -9.26 3.71 4.76
C THR A 55 -7.77 4.03 4.77
N ALA A 56 -7.30 4.68 3.71
CA ALA A 56 -5.96 5.26 3.62
C ALA A 56 -5.98 6.77 3.42
N ASN A 57 -7.16 7.41 3.57
CA ASN A 57 -7.38 8.82 3.26
C ASN A 57 -8.25 9.50 4.32
N GLU A 58 -7.95 9.26 5.60
CA GLU A 58 -8.62 9.92 6.74
C GLU A 58 -10.16 9.77 6.69
N SER A 59 -10.63 8.57 6.30
CA SER A 59 -12.06 8.24 6.20
C SER A 59 -12.82 9.04 5.12
N VAL A 60 -12.14 9.63 4.13
CA VAL A 60 -12.80 10.19 2.94
C VAL A 60 -13.46 9.09 2.10
N SER A 61 -12.87 7.89 2.06
CA SER A 61 -13.48 6.71 1.46
C SER A 61 -13.09 5.43 2.20
N PHE A 62 -13.96 4.43 2.12
CA PHE A 62 -13.68 3.08 2.59
C PHE A 62 -13.55 2.13 1.39
N ILE A 63 -12.43 1.40 1.34
CA ILE A 63 -12.11 0.41 0.30
C ILE A 63 -11.60 -0.88 0.96
N ASP A 64 -11.45 -1.94 0.18
CA ASP A 64 -11.17 -3.29 0.64
C ASP A 64 -9.80 -3.85 0.21
N SER A 65 -9.03 -3.14 -0.63
CA SER A 65 -7.67 -3.51 -1.04
C SER A 65 -6.69 -2.37 -0.88
N PHE A 66 -5.49 -2.69 -0.38
CA PHE A 66 -4.42 -1.73 -0.09
C PHE A 66 -3.07 -2.25 -0.54
N ALA A 67 -2.22 -1.35 -1.02
CA ALA A 67 -0.86 -1.68 -1.40
C ALA A 67 -0.02 -2.10 -0.19
N TYR A 68 1.02 -2.90 -0.44
CA TYR A 68 1.90 -3.47 0.58
C TYR A 68 2.40 -2.46 1.62
N ASP A 69 2.93 -1.32 1.18
CA ASP A 69 3.54 -0.27 2.01
C ASP A 69 2.56 0.83 2.44
N GLN A 70 1.29 0.72 2.08
CA GLN A 70 0.30 1.75 2.34
C GLN A 70 -0.11 1.76 3.82
N SER A 71 0.06 2.90 4.49
CA SER A 71 -0.51 3.10 5.82
C SER A 71 -2.03 3.21 5.75
N ILE A 72 -2.71 2.43 6.59
CA ILE A 72 -4.17 2.38 6.65
C ILE A 72 -4.68 2.57 8.08
N ALA A 73 -5.95 2.93 8.19
CA ALA A 73 -6.73 2.82 9.41
C ALA A 73 -7.95 1.92 9.17
N ILE A 74 -8.36 1.17 10.20
CA ILE A 74 -9.55 0.33 10.19
C ILE A 74 -10.42 0.75 11.37
N TYR A 75 -11.63 1.20 11.05
CA TYR A 75 -12.62 1.65 12.01
C TYR A 75 -13.84 0.76 11.97
N ALA A 76 -14.51 0.69 13.12
CA ALA A 76 -15.76 -0.02 13.29
C ALA A 76 -16.70 0.76 14.21
N GLU A 77 -17.98 0.45 14.13
CA GLU A 77 -19.00 0.95 15.05
C GLU A 77 -19.99 -0.17 15.34
N ILE A 78 -20.38 -0.31 16.61
CA ILE A 78 -21.48 -1.17 17.03
C ILE A 78 -22.65 -0.28 17.46
N GLN A 79 -23.80 -0.42 16.80
CA GLN A 79 -25.06 0.10 17.32
C GLN A 79 -25.70 -0.98 18.18
N VAL A 80 -25.65 -0.73 19.48
CA VAL A 80 -26.09 -1.67 20.51
C VAL A 80 -27.62 -1.76 20.51
N GLU A 81 -28.13 -2.97 20.66
CA GLU A 81 -29.56 -3.23 20.78
C GLU A 81 -30.16 -2.47 21.96
N ALA A 82 -31.33 -1.84 21.76
CA ALA A 82 -31.90 -0.88 22.71
C ALA A 82 -32.08 -1.44 24.14
N ALA A 83 -32.36 -2.74 24.27
CA ALA A 83 -32.51 -3.43 25.54
C ALA A 83 -31.19 -3.59 26.32
N HIS A 84 -30.04 -3.46 25.65
CA HIS A 84 -28.70 -3.62 26.23
C HIS A 84 -28.03 -2.27 26.54
N ILE A 85 -28.59 -1.14 26.11
CA ILE A 85 -28.03 0.19 26.39
C ILE A 85 -28.10 0.48 27.90
N ASN A 86 -27.06 1.12 28.44
CA ASN A 86 -26.87 1.39 29.88
C ASN A 86 -26.76 0.13 30.76
N THR A 87 -26.43 -1.01 30.15
CA THR A 87 -26.08 -2.23 30.87
C THR A 87 -24.59 -2.47 30.80
N MET A 88 -24.05 -3.27 31.72
CA MET A 88 -22.65 -3.65 31.69
C MET A 88 -22.41 -4.70 30.60
N GLY A 89 -21.29 -4.58 29.88
CA GLY A 89 -20.92 -5.49 28.80
C GLY A 89 -19.48 -5.30 28.35
N ASN A 90 -19.06 -6.13 27.40
CA ASN A 90 -17.72 -6.11 26.82
C ASN A 90 -17.81 -5.89 25.31
N LEU A 91 -16.77 -5.28 24.74
CA LEU A 91 -16.56 -5.22 23.28
C LEU A 91 -15.38 -6.10 22.89
N TYR A 92 -15.52 -6.82 21.77
CA TYR A 92 -14.55 -7.78 21.26
C TYR A 92 -14.13 -7.40 19.84
N ILE A 93 -12.86 -7.65 19.51
CA ILE A 93 -12.30 -7.51 18.16
C ILE A 93 -11.57 -8.80 17.85
N ILE A 94 -11.91 -9.43 16.72
CA ILE A 94 -11.32 -10.66 16.23
C ILE A 94 -10.83 -10.43 14.80
N ILE A 95 -9.61 -10.87 14.52
CA ILE A 95 -9.03 -10.90 13.17
C ILE A 95 -8.83 -12.36 12.77
N VAL A 96 -9.19 -12.68 11.54
CA VAL A 96 -8.96 -13.97 10.89
C VAL A 96 -7.92 -13.78 9.80
N LYS A 97 -6.83 -14.55 9.85
CA LYS A 97 -5.78 -14.59 8.84
C LYS A 97 -5.35 -16.04 8.65
N ASP A 98 -5.34 -16.54 7.41
CA ASP A 98 -4.94 -17.91 7.09
C ASP A 98 -5.63 -18.98 7.96
N GLU A 99 -6.95 -18.85 8.15
CA GLU A 99 -7.78 -19.72 9.00
C GLU A 99 -7.46 -19.69 10.51
N GLN A 100 -6.52 -18.83 10.93
CA GLN A 100 -6.20 -18.59 12.34
C GLN A 100 -6.99 -17.40 12.86
N TYR A 101 -7.48 -17.53 14.09
CA TYR A 101 -8.27 -16.51 14.77
C TYR A 101 -7.40 -15.83 15.83
N PHE A 102 -7.46 -14.50 15.85
CA PHE A 102 -6.75 -13.67 16.81
C PHE A 102 -7.75 -12.76 17.51
N MET A 103 -7.78 -12.79 18.83
CA MET A 103 -8.59 -11.87 19.64
C MET A 103 -7.72 -10.73 20.16
N ARG A 104 -8.29 -9.54 20.25
CA ARG A 104 -7.60 -8.38 20.82
C ARG A 104 -7.87 -8.29 22.32
N ASP A 105 -6.81 -8.19 23.11
CA ASP A 105 -6.92 -7.93 24.55
C ASP A 105 -7.13 -6.43 24.86
N GLU A 106 -7.32 -6.11 26.14
CA GLU A 106 -7.53 -4.74 26.63
C GLU A 106 -6.31 -3.80 26.41
N ASN A 107 -5.11 -4.36 26.26
CA ASN A 107 -3.88 -3.62 25.98
C ASN A 107 -3.68 -3.38 24.48
N GLY A 108 -4.57 -3.94 23.65
CA GLY A 108 -4.57 -3.81 22.21
C GLY A 108 -3.74 -4.86 21.48
N ALA A 109 -3.19 -5.86 22.18
CA ALA A 109 -2.42 -6.94 21.58
C ALA A 109 -3.34 -8.00 20.96
N PHE A 110 -2.97 -8.50 19.78
CA PHE A 110 -3.66 -9.62 19.13
C PHE A 110 -3.03 -10.94 19.56
N LEU A 111 -3.83 -11.80 20.19
CA LEU A 111 -3.42 -13.10 20.71
C LEU A 111 -4.19 -14.21 19.98
N PRO A 112 -3.59 -15.37 19.71
CA PRO A 112 -4.32 -16.51 19.14
C PRO A 112 -5.53 -16.88 19.99
N TRP A 113 -6.65 -17.15 19.34
CA TRP A 113 -7.89 -17.58 19.98
C TRP A 113 -8.27 -18.99 19.50
N ASP A 114 -8.67 -19.84 20.45
CA ASP A 114 -9.04 -21.24 20.22
C ASP A 114 -10.52 -21.43 19.90
N LEU A 115 -11.25 -20.35 19.62
CA LEU A 115 -12.69 -20.31 19.38
C LEU A 115 -13.56 -20.67 20.59
N ASN A 116 -12.97 -20.85 21.77
CA ASN A 116 -13.73 -21.04 22.99
C ASN A 116 -14.22 -19.68 23.52
N LEU A 117 -15.53 -19.49 23.69
CA LEU A 117 -16.07 -18.24 24.22
C LEU A 117 -15.62 -17.96 25.67
N GLU A 118 -15.27 -18.99 26.45
CA GLU A 118 -14.77 -18.81 27.82
C GLU A 118 -13.36 -18.21 27.87
N THR A 119 -12.58 -18.34 26.79
CA THR A 119 -11.21 -17.81 26.68
C THR A 119 -11.16 -16.49 25.90
N LEU A 120 -12.32 -16.03 25.36
CA LEU A 120 -12.40 -14.84 24.54
C LEU A 120 -12.12 -13.59 25.38
N LEU A 121 -11.02 -12.91 25.05
CA LEU A 121 -10.61 -11.67 25.69
C LEU A 121 -11.33 -10.47 25.06
N ALA A 122 -11.78 -9.56 25.93
CA ALA A 122 -12.41 -8.31 25.52
C ALA A 122 -11.35 -7.25 25.18
N ALA A 123 -11.56 -6.55 24.06
CA ALA A 123 -10.82 -5.34 23.71
C ALA A 123 -11.25 -4.15 24.60
N SER A 124 -12.48 -4.18 25.13
CA SER A 124 -12.98 -3.21 26.10
C SER A 124 -13.83 -3.92 27.14
N PRO A 125 -13.24 -4.36 28.27
CA PRO A 125 -13.96 -5.07 29.32
C PRO A 125 -14.81 -4.15 30.21
N ASP A 126 -15.85 -4.72 30.81
CA ASP A 126 -16.65 -4.19 31.93
C ASP A 126 -17.13 -2.74 31.77
N LYS A 127 -17.51 -2.36 30.55
CA LYS A 127 -18.01 -1.01 30.27
C LYS A 127 -19.52 -0.93 30.34
N THR A 128 -20.03 0.28 30.57
CA THR A 128 -21.47 0.58 30.38
C THR A 128 -21.73 0.86 28.91
N LEU A 129 -22.51 -0.01 28.27
CA LEU A 129 -22.80 0.06 26.84
C LEU A 129 -23.58 1.33 26.48
N GLN A 130 -23.10 2.03 25.47
CA GLN A 130 -23.78 3.17 24.85
C GLN A 130 -24.58 2.73 23.63
N ALA A 131 -25.44 3.62 23.12
CA ALA A 131 -26.22 3.35 21.92
C ALA A 131 -25.35 3.13 20.66
N SER A 132 -24.19 3.78 20.61
CA SER A 132 -23.19 3.69 19.54
C SER A 132 -21.81 3.55 20.17
N GLU A 133 -21.07 2.53 19.73
CA GLU A 133 -19.78 2.14 20.26
C GLU A 133 -18.74 2.15 19.15
N PRO A 134 -17.99 3.26 18.97
CA PRO A 134 -16.91 3.33 17.99
C PRO A 134 -15.69 2.53 18.43
N LEU A 135 -15.03 1.89 17.48
CA LEU A 135 -13.86 1.04 17.67
C LEU A 135 -12.77 1.42 16.67
N THR A 136 -11.57 1.67 17.17
CA THR A 136 -10.35 1.76 16.36
C THR A 136 -9.64 0.42 16.39
N ILE A 137 -9.62 -0.27 15.25
CA ILE A 137 -9.00 -1.60 15.13
C ILE A 137 -7.51 -1.46 14.84
N ILE A 138 -7.19 -0.67 13.81
CA ILE A 138 -5.84 -0.32 13.36
C ILE A 138 -5.82 1.17 13.04
N GLU A 139 -4.72 1.86 13.32
CA GLU A 139 -4.58 3.29 13.05
C GLU A 139 -3.20 3.62 12.49
N ASN A 140 -3.17 4.11 11.25
CA ASN A 140 -1.98 4.59 10.54
C ASN A 140 -0.82 3.58 10.51
N ILE A 141 -1.13 2.33 10.17
CA ILE A 141 -0.13 1.25 10.08
C ILE A 141 -0.07 0.72 8.64
N ALA A 142 1.15 0.56 8.12
CA ALA A 142 1.41 -0.21 6.91
C ALA A 142 1.53 -1.69 7.26
N LEU A 143 0.51 -2.47 6.92
CA LEU A 143 0.41 -3.87 7.35
C LEU A 143 1.38 -4.80 6.61
N GLY A 144 1.75 -4.50 5.36
CA GLY A 144 2.69 -5.30 4.58
C GLY A 144 4.05 -5.43 5.25
N PRO A 145 4.78 -4.32 5.51
CA PRO A 145 6.03 -4.33 6.27
C PRO A 145 5.92 -4.90 7.69
N ALA A 146 4.71 -4.91 8.27
CA ALA A 146 4.43 -5.55 9.57
C ALA A 146 4.23 -7.07 9.48
N GLY A 147 4.41 -7.68 8.30
CA GLY A 147 4.34 -9.12 8.08
C GLY A 147 2.96 -9.63 7.64
N VAL A 148 2.05 -8.73 7.25
CA VAL A 148 0.71 -9.07 6.75
C VAL A 148 0.60 -8.61 5.30
N SER A 149 0.94 -9.49 4.35
CA SER A 149 0.91 -9.21 2.92
C SER A 149 0.38 -10.41 2.13
N ASN A 150 -0.04 -10.15 0.88
CA ASN A 150 -0.60 -11.15 -0.03
C ASN A 150 -1.74 -11.97 0.62
N THR A 151 -2.60 -11.30 1.38
CA THR A 151 -3.64 -11.96 2.17
C THR A 151 -4.85 -11.05 2.35
N THR A 152 -6.00 -11.67 2.64
CA THR A 152 -7.21 -10.98 3.10
C THR A 152 -7.42 -11.27 4.58
N LEU A 153 -7.56 -10.21 5.38
CA LEU A 153 -8.00 -10.28 6.77
C LEU A 153 -9.53 -10.31 6.82
N GLY A 154 -10.09 -11.22 7.62
CA GLY A 154 -11.49 -11.19 8.01
C GLY A 154 -11.64 -10.59 9.39
N ILE A 155 -12.37 -9.49 9.54
CA ILE A 155 -12.52 -8.80 10.82
C ILE A 155 -13.94 -8.99 11.35
N PHE A 156 -14.02 -9.43 12.61
CA PHE A 156 -15.24 -9.53 13.38
C PHE A 156 -15.17 -8.61 14.60
N ILE A 157 -16.25 -7.88 14.83
CA ILE A 157 -16.49 -7.09 16.02
C ILE A 157 -17.72 -7.67 16.71
N ALA A 158 -17.67 -7.72 18.04
CA ALA A 158 -18.76 -8.28 18.82
C ALA A 158 -18.96 -7.54 20.13
N TYR A 159 -20.10 -7.77 20.76
CA TYR A 159 -20.33 -7.37 22.15
C TYR A 159 -21.17 -8.41 22.89
N ASN A 160 -21.10 -8.37 24.22
CA ASN A 160 -22.06 -9.05 25.08
C ASN A 160 -22.65 -8.06 26.10
N SER A 161 -23.70 -8.46 26.78
CA SER A 161 -24.38 -7.65 27.79
C SER A 161 -24.90 -8.52 28.93
N ILE A 162 -24.86 -8.01 30.16
CA ILE A 162 -25.51 -8.67 31.30
C ILE A 162 -27.04 -8.77 31.16
N ALA A 163 -27.66 -7.99 30.26
CA ALA A 163 -29.09 -8.10 29.95
C ALA A 163 -29.42 -9.29 29.04
N ALA A 164 -28.41 -9.90 28.41
CA ALA A 164 -28.51 -11.14 27.65
C ALA A 164 -27.39 -12.12 28.09
N PRO A 165 -27.49 -12.72 29.28
CA PRO A 165 -26.43 -13.58 29.82
C PRO A 165 -26.10 -14.75 28.88
N GLY A 166 -24.81 -14.94 28.61
CA GLY A 166 -24.31 -16.03 27.75
C GLY A 166 -24.41 -15.76 26.24
N GLU A 167 -24.92 -14.60 25.83
CA GLU A 167 -25.05 -14.23 24.42
C GLU A 167 -23.88 -13.36 23.95
N VAL A 168 -23.45 -13.56 22.70
CA VAL A 168 -22.50 -12.68 22.00
C VAL A 168 -23.12 -12.28 20.67
N PHE A 169 -23.17 -10.97 20.41
CA PHE A 169 -23.72 -10.39 19.20
C PHE A 169 -22.58 -9.87 18.32
N TYR A 170 -22.59 -10.17 17.02
CA TYR A 170 -21.48 -9.88 16.12
C TYR A 170 -21.91 -9.66 14.67
N ASN A 171 -21.02 -9.11 13.84
CA ASN A 171 -21.22 -9.06 12.39
C ASN A 171 -21.06 -10.47 11.78
N GLY A 172 -22.12 -11.08 11.30
CA GLY A 172 -22.08 -12.45 10.76
C GLY A 172 -21.26 -12.59 9.47
N ALA A 173 -21.16 -11.53 8.68
CA ALA A 173 -20.20 -11.44 7.57
C ALA A 173 -18.96 -10.63 8.00
N PRO A 174 -17.73 -11.11 7.75
CA PRO A 174 -16.52 -10.38 8.13
C PRO A 174 -16.37 -9.09 7.31
N LEU A 175 -15.80 -8.05 7.93
CA LEU A 175 -15.19 -6.97 7.18
C LEU A 175 -13.91 -7.53 6.53
N ALA A 176 -13.89 -7.60 5.20
CA ALA A 176 -12.74 -8.07 4.44
C ALA A 176 -11.78 -6.93 4.13
N VAL A 177 -10.49 -7.10 4.44
CA VAL A 177 -9.43 -6.14 4.14
C VAL A 177 -8.24 -6.88 3.53
N THR A 178 -7.95 -6.59 2.27
CA THR A 178 -6.88 -7.22 1.49
C THR A 178 -5.63 -6.35 1.52
N ILE A 179 -4.49 -6.97 1.84
CA ILE A 179 -3.18 -6.37 1.70
C ILE A 179 -2.46 -7.07 0.56
N GLU A 180 -2.10 -6.29 -0.44
CA GLU A 180 -1.46 -6.80 -1.65
C GLU A 180 -0.06 -7.36 -1.34
N ALA A 181 0.45 -8.20 -2.24
CA ALA A 181 1.83 -8.66 -2.16
C ALA A 181 2.79 -7.48 -2.28
N GLU A 182 3.98 -7.62 -1.70
CA GLU A 182 5.07 -6.69 -2.00
C GLU A 182 5.33 -6.71 -3.51
N VAL A 183 5.07 -5.59 -4.16
CA VAL A 183 5.50 -5.42 -5.55
C VAL A 183 6.99 -5.11 -5.49
N VAL A 184 7.81 -6.16 -5.55
CA VAL A 184 9.21 -6.00 -5.93
C VAL A 184 9.21 -5.61 -7.40
N GLN A 185 9.03 -4.30 -7.66
CA GLN A 185 9.20 -3.77 -9.00
C GLN A 185 10.62 -4.14 -9.43
N GLN A 186 10.78 -4.96 -10.47
CA GLN A 186 12.11 -5.32 -11.00
C GLN A 186 12.82 -4.04 -11.40
N VAL A 187 13.67 -3.54 -10.51
CA VAL A 187 14.46 -2.32 -10.70
C VAL A 187 15.33 -2.53 -11.94
N SER A 188 15.85 -3.74 -12.12
CA SER A 188 16.59 -4.15 -13.30
C SER A 188 15.76 -4.01 -14.59
N LEU A 189 14.50 -4.44 -14.61
CA LEU A 189 13.62 -4.30 -15.79
C LEU A 189 13.34 -2.84 -16.11
N SER A 190 13.06 -2.01 -15.10
CA SER A 190 12.84 -0.57 -15.29
C SER A 190 14.08 0.13 -15.85
N LEU A 191 15.25 -0.15 -15.28
CA LEU A 191 16.54 0.35 -15.79
C LEU A 191 16.78 -0.14 -17.22
N TYR A 192 16.49 -1.41 -17.50
CA TYR A 192 16.65 -1.98 -18.83
C TYR A 192 15.79 -1.24 -19.87
N THR A 193 14.49 -1.10 -19.62
CA THR A 193 13.57 -0.46 -20.58
C THR A 193 13.88 1.02 -20.78
N SER A 194 14.33 1.70 -19.73
CA SER A 194 14.55 3.15 -19.75
C SER A 194 15.92 3.53 -20.33
N ASN A 195 16.97 2.78 -19.95
CA ASN A 195 18.36 3.20 -20.11
C ASN A 195 19.22 2.22 -20.91
N ILE A 196 18.81 0.96 -21.11
CA ILE A 196 19.69 -0.06 -21.72
C ILE A 196 19.19 -0.46 -23.11
N SER A 197 17.89 -0.74 -23.24
CA SER A 197 17.29 -1.32 -24.44
C SER A 197 17.61 -0.51 -25.70
N THR A 198 17.21 0.76 -25.75
CA THR A 198 17.42 1.61 -26.93
C THR A 198 18.87 2.09 -27.08
N PRO A 199 19.48 2.78 -26.09
CA PRO A 199 20.77 3.45 -26.29
C PRO A 199 21.98 2.51 -26.26
N ILE A 200 21.86 1.30 -25.70
CA ILE A 200 22.98 0.34 -25.61
C ILE A 200 22.70 -0.88 -26.47
N VAL A 201 21.66 -1.67 -26.16
CA VAL A 201 21.42 -2.93 -26.86
C VAL A 201 21.06 -2.71 -28.33
N GLN A 202 20.05 -1.88 -28.62
CA GLN A 202 19.59 -1.64 -29.99
C GLN A 202 20.57 -0.80 -30.81
N ALA A 203 21.25 0.18 -30.18
CA ALA A 203 22.15 1.06 -30.91
C ALA A 203 23.54 0.46 -31.15
N LYS A 204 24.03 -0.42 -30.26
CA LYS A 204 25.44 -0.86 -30.26
C LYS A 204 25.58 -2.37 -30.31
N CYS A 205 24.89 -3.10 -29.42
CA CYS A 205 25.16 -4.53 -29.25
C CYS A 205 24.50 -5.41 -30.33
N VAL A 206 23.24 -5.13 -30.69
CA VAL A 206 22.45 -5.94 -31.64
C VAL A 206 23.07 -6.00 -33.04
N VAL A 207 23.94 -5.04 -33.41
CA VAL A 207 24.63 -5.03 -34.71
C VAL A 207 25.50 -6.28 -34.90
N CYS A 208 26.09 -6.79 -33.81
CA CYS A 208 26.95 -7.96 -33.82
C CYS A 208 26.27 -9.20 -33.21
N HIS A 209 25.49 -8.98 -32.16
CA HIS A 209 24.86 -9.99 -31.32
C HIS A 209 23.45 -10.36 -31.82
N ILE A 210 23.39 -10.90 -33.04
CA ILE A 210 22.18 -11.44 -33.66
C ILE A 210 22.45 -12.87 -34.15
N ALA A 211 21.40 -13.64 -34.41
CA ALA A 211 21.49 -15.07 -34.73
C ALA A 211 22.42 -15.42 -35.91
N ASN A 212 22.61 -14.51 -36.87
CA ASN A 212 23.51 -14.67 -38.02
C ASN A 212 24.65 -13.63 -38.02
N GLY A 213 24.89 -12.97 -36.89
CA GLY A 213 25.89 -11.92 -36.75
C GLY A 213 27.28 -12.47 -36.42
N VAL A 214 28.27 -11.59 -36.41
CA VAL A 214 29.67 -11.94 -36.09
C VAL A 214 29.84 -12.49 -34.66
N ALA A 215 28.89 -12.19 -33.76
CA ALA A 215 28.85 -12.71 -32.39
C ALA A 215 27.75 -13.77 -32.19
N ALA A 216 27.29 -14.45 -33.24
CA ALA A 216 26.23 -15.47 -33.16
C ALA A 216 26.57 -16.67 -32.26
N ASN A 217 27.86 -16.93 -32.01
CA ASN A 217 28.30 -17.99 -31.11
C ASN A 217 28.41 -17.52 -29.64
N SER A 218 28.04 -16.27 -29.35
CA SER A 218 27.96 -15.78 -27.97
C SER A 218 26.63 -16.21 -27.32
N ASN A 219 26.60 -16.23 -25.98
CA ASN A 219 25.35 -16.40 -25.22
C ASN A 219 24.47 -15.14 -25.20
N LEU A 220 24.81 -14.12 -26.00
CA LEU A 220 24.08 -12.86 -26.09
C LEU A 220 23.56 -12.73 -27.52
N ILE A 221 22.33 -13.22 -27.75
CA ILE A 221 21.62 -13.07 -29.03
C ILE A 221 20.40 -12.19 -28.80
N TYR A 222 20.40 -11.04 -29.45
CA TYR A 222 19.34 -10.03 -29.34
C TYR A 222 18.43 -10.03 -30.57
N LEU A 223 17.19 -9.61 -30.34
CA LEU A 223 16.23 -9.25 -31.36
C LEU A 223 16.28 -7.75 -31.63
N ASN A 224 16.00 -7.37 -32.88
CA ASN A 224 15.86 -5.97 -33.26
C ASN A 224 14.50 -5.39 -32.80
N SER A 225 14.42 -4.06 -32.74
CA SER A 225 13.21 -3.33 -32.32
C SER A 225 11.99 -3.53 -33.22
N LEU A 226 12.19 -4.10 -34.41
CA LEU A 226 11.10 -4.47 -35.34
C LEU A 226 10.44 -5.81 -34.98
N SER A 227 11.07 -6.61 -34.12
CA SER A 227 10.54 -7.90 -33.67
C SER A 227 9.59 -7.71 -32.49
N ALA A 228 8.49 -8.46 -32.48
CA ALA A 228 7.60 -8.50 -31.32
C ALA A 228 8.37 -8.95 -30.07
N ASN A 229 8.05 -8.35 -28.92
CA ASN A 229 8.62 -8.69 -27.61
C ASN A 229 10.15 -8.55 -27.50
N PHE A 230 10.81 -7.81 -28.41
CA PHE A 230 12.27 -7.67 -28.39
C PHE A 230 12.81 -7.17 -27.04
N GLN A 231 12.09 -6.27 -26.36
CA GLN A 231 12.53 -5.74 -25.07
C GLN A 231 12.60 -6.84 -24.02
N THR A 232 11.52 -7.59 -23.84
CA THR A 232 11.44 -8.69 -22.87
C THR A 232 12.43 -9.81 -23.18
N ILE A 233 12.57 -10.18 -24.46
CA ILE A 233 13.50 -11.25 -24.86
C ILE A 233 14.95 -10.81 -24.60
N ASN A 234 15.33 -9.60 -25.01
CA ASN A 234 16.69 -9.10 -24.81
C ASN A 234 17.03 -8.85 -23.34
N TYR A 235 16.06 -8.39 -22.54
CA TYR A 235 16.18 -8.29 -21.09
C TYR A 235 16.50 -9.66 -20.47
N ASN A 236 15.68 -10.67 -20.77
CA ASN A 236 15.89 -12.03 -20.26
C ASN A 236 17.24 -12.60 -20.70
N THR A 237 17.68 -12.34 -21.94
CA THR A 237 19.01 -12.73 -22.43
C THR A 237 20.13 -12.11 -21.59
N LEU A 238 20.03 -10.82 -21.24
CA LEU A 238 21.03 -10.16 -20.38
C LEU A 238 21.02 -10.70 -18.96
N VAL A 239 19.84 -10.86 -18.36
CA VAL A 239 19.69 -11.41 -17.01
C VAL A 239 20.26 -12.84 -16.93
N ASP A 240 19.92 -13.69 -17.89
CA ASP A 240 20.47 -15.05 -17.99
C ASP A 240 21.99 -15.03 -18.12
N TYR A 241 22.54 -14.15 -18.96
CA TYR A 241 23.98 -14.01 -19.11
C TYR A 241 24.68 -13.55 -17.83
N ILE A 242 24.12 -12.55 -17.13
CA ILE A 242 24.66 -12.03 -15.87
C ILE A 242 24.70 -13.14 -14.80
N ASN A 243 23.60 -13.89 -14.67
CA ASN A 243 23.43 -14.85 -13.58
C ASN A 243 24.06 -16.22 -13.86
N ASN A 244 24.09 -16.66 -15.12
CA ASN A 244 24.43 -18.04 -15.46
C ASN A 244 25.71 -18.18 -16.28
N PHE A 245 26.24 -17.12 -16.89
CA PHE A 245 27.52 -17.20 -17.60
C PHE A 245 28.69 -16.91 -16.64
N PRO A 246 29.76 -17.75 -16.61
CA PRO A 246 30.91 -17.50 -15.76
C PRO A 246 31.54 -16.12 -16.00
N GLY A 247 31.44 -15.24 -15.00
CA GLY A 247 31.93 -13.86 -15.09
C GLY A 247 31.09 -12.94 -15.98
N GLY A 248 29.84 -13.30 -16.28
CA GLY A 248 28.96 -12.57 -17.21
C GLY A 248 28.82 -11.08 -16.89
N ALA A 249 28.61 -10.73 -15.61
CA ALA A 249 28.57 -9.34 -15.14
C ALA A 249 29.84 -8.54 -15.51
N ASN A 250 31.02 -9.06 -15.19
CA ASN A 250 32.29 -8.40 -15.49
C ASN A 250 32.52 -8.29 -17.00
N LEU A 251 32.23 -9.37 -17.75
CA LEU A 251 32.42 -9.40 -19.20
C LEU A 251 31.50 -8.41 -19.93
N LEU A 252 30.27 -8.18 -19.44
CA LEU A 252 29.36 -7.18 -19.99
C LEU A 252 29.87 -5.74 -19.84
N ILE A 253 30.69 -5.48 -18.83
CA ILE A 253 31.34 -4.17 -18.62
C ILE A 253 32.66 -4.09 -19.39
N GLU A 254 33.50 -5.11 -19.32
CA GLU A 254 34.87 -5.08 -19.84
C GLU A 254 34.95 -5.19 -21.36
N ASN A 255 34.14 -6.06 -21.99
CA ASN A 255 34.22 -6.32 -23.43
C ASN A 255 33.84 -5.08 -24.27
N PRO A 256 32.72 -4.38 -24.01
CA PRO A 256 32.36 -3.18 -24.77
C PRO A 256 33.34 -2.02 -24.60
N GLN A 257 34.13 -2.02 -23.52
CA GLN A 257 35.18 -1.02 -23.29
C GLN A 257 36.50 -1.36 -23.98
N GLY A 258 36.63 -2.55 -24.56
CA GLY A 258 37.90 -3.05 -25.13
C GLY A 258 38.96 -3.36 -24.07
N LEU A 259 38.55 -3.59 -22.81
CA LEU A 259 39.47 -4.04 -21.74
C LEU A 259 39.87 -5.51 -21.92
N ASN A 260 39.01 -6.28 -22.58
CA ASN A 260 39.29 -7.64 -23.05
C ASN A 260 39.35 -7.67 -24.58
N ALA A 261 40.01 -8.70 -25.11
CA ALA A 261 40.05 -8.94 -26.55
C ALA A 261 38.64 -9.27 -27.06
N HIS A 262 38.01 -8.29 -27.71
CA HIS A 262 36.67 -8.41 -28.27
C HIS A 262 36.66 -7.89 -29.71
N THR A 263 36.25 -8.74 -30.66
CA THR A 263 36.31 -8.45 -32.10
C THR A 263 35.41 -7.29 -32.53
N GLY A 264 34.39 -6.97 -31.72
CA GLY A 264 33.48 -5.85 -31.95
C GLY A 264 34.09 -4.46 -31.71
N GLY A 265 35.34 -4.37 -31.25
CA GLY A 265 35.98 -3.10 -30.90
C GLY A 265 35.32 -2.41 -29.70
N VAL A 266 35.74 -1.18 -29.43
CA VAL A 266 35.21 -0.36 -28.33
C VAL A 266 33.84 0.22 -28.70
N GLN A 267 32.82 -0.13 -27.92
CA GLN A 267 31.42 0.29 -28.08
C GLN A 267 30.96 1.28 -27.00
N LEU A 268 31.51 1.15 -25.79
CA LEU A 268 31.28 2.02 -24.65
C LEU A 268 32.63 2.55 -24.16
N VAL A 269 32.72 3.85 -23.90
CA VAL A 269 33.96 4.49 -23.43
C VAL A 269 33.78 4.94 -21.98
N SER A 270 34.84 4.88 -21.20
CA SER A 270 34.86 5.44 -19.84
C SER A 270 35.53 6.82 -19.83
N PRO A 271 34.96 7.83 -19.14
CA PRO A 271 33.64 7.83 -18.51
C PRO A 271 32.51 8.11 -19.54
N SER A 272 31.35 7.48 -19.36
CA SER A 272 30.12 7.81 -20.12
C SER A 272 28.87 7.50 -19.30
N THR A 273 27.78 8.21 -19.59
CA THR A 273 26.48 7.96 -18.97
C THR A 273 25.99 6.55 -19.27
N GLU A 274 26.16 6.07 -20.50
CA GLU A 274 25.75 4.71 -20.90
C GLU A 274 26.48 3.63 -20.11
N LEU A 275 27.78 3.82 -19.83
CA LEU A 275 28.54 2.86 -19.02
C LEU A 275 28.08 2.84 -17.56
N THR A 276 27.81 4.03 -16.97
CA THR A 276 27.24 4.12 -15.63
C THR A 276 25.87 3.45 -15.55
N GLN A 277 25.00 3.71 -16.51
CA GLN A 277 23.66 3.10 -16.57
C GLN A 277 23.74 1.57 -16.75
N LEU A 278 24.70 1.07 -17.54
CA LEU A 278 24.94 -0.37 -17.68
C LEU A 278 25.39 -0.99 -16.35
N GLN A 279 26.25 -0.30 -15.60
CA GLN A 279 26.67 -0.76 -14.26
C GLN A 279 25.48 -0.79 -13.29
N GLU A 280 24.68 0.28 -13.23
CA GLU A 280 23.47 0.34 -12.39
C GLU A 280 22.48 -0.79 -12.71
N PHE A 281 22.29 -1.10 -14.00
CA PHE A 281 21.47 -2.22 -14.43
C PHE A 281 22.04 -3.56 -13.93
N ILE A 282 23.34 -3.81 -14.10
CA ILE A 282 23.99 -5.05 -13.67
C ILE A 282 23.90 -5.20 -12.15
N ASP A 283 24.14 -4.13 -11.39
CA ASP A 283 24.03 -4.13 -9.93
C ASP A 283 22.60 -4.44 -9.48
N ALA A 284 21.59 -3.88 -10.17
CA ALA A 284 20.19 -4.19 -9.91
C ALA A 284 19.84 -5.65 -10.21
N VAL A 285 20.35 -6.25 -11.30
CA VAL A 285 20.15 -7.68 -11.60
C VAL A 285 20.78 -8.56 -10.53
N ILE A 286 21.94 -8.21 -10.00
CA ILE A 286 22.63 -9.00 -8.96
C ILE A 286 21.94 -8.90 -7.59
N ALA A 287 21.24 -7.79 -7.34
CA ALA A 287 20.50 -7.56 -6.10
C ALA A 287 19.12 -8.24 -6.07
N GLU A 288 18.62 -8.71 -7.22
CA GLU A 288 17.36 -9.43 -7.40
C GLU A 288 17.56 -10.96 -7.33
#